data_AF-A0A2C1ZAV6-F1
#
_entry.id   AF-A0A2C1ZAV6-F1
#
_cell.length_a   1.000
_cell.length_b   1.000
_cell.length_c   1.000
_cell.angle_alpha   90.00
_cell.angle_beta   90.00
_cell.angle_gamma   90.00
#
_symmetry.space_group_name_H-M   'P 1'
#
loop_
_entity.id
_entity.type
_entity.pdbx_description
1 polymer ?
#
loop_
_entity_poly.entity_id
_entity_poly.type
_entity_poly.pdbx_seq_one_letter_code
_entity_poly.pdbx_strand_id
1 'polypeptide(L)'
;MENQKQCKICKQFKPFSEFNGNASCKDGHSYTCRECIPVTVFREGSGPFGHVKLLYKKGTEYYLLGEVNGCRIDKTFPYKNNGAYYACEEYYKLESDSKFGVGKWKQCGFCEKYKPITEFEEDDEQNDGYSRICNQCEEVETENRKKYNEKIAREGLYCTYFTYYRDAEGTGWHNVNVKADGTVLRNSAIVKQSRNKQTPISSSQSKRGFLRQIMDIFKER
;
A
#
# COMPACT_ATOMS: atom_id res chain seq x y z
N MET A 1 -56.32 8.25 12.03
CA MET A 1 -54.96 7.83 12.42
C MET A 1 -54.02 8.35 11.35
N GLU A 2 -53.06 9.18 11.70
CA GLU A 2 -52.07 9.65 10.72
C GLU A 2 -51.14 8.51 10.34
N ASN A 3 -50.99 8.25 9.05
CA ASN A 3 -50.13 7.20 8.54
C ASN A 3 -48.65 7.61 8.69
N GLN A 4 -48.02 7.15 9.77
CA GLN A 4 -46.61 7.40 10.09
C GLN A 4 -45.78 6.11 9.99
N LYS A 5 -44.51 6.23 9.58
CA LYS A 5 -43.54 5.14 9.48
C LYS A 5 -42.24 5.53 10.19
N GLN A 6 -41.62 4.57 10.88
CA GLN A 6 -40.30 4.78 11.47
C GLN A 6 -39.20 4.56 10.43
N CYS A 7 -38.31 5.55 10.27
CA CYS A 7 -37.14 5.41 9.41
C CYS A 7 -36.13 4.43 10.03
N LYS A 8 -35.61 3.46 9.25
CA LYS A 8 -34.58 2.52 9.75
C LYS A 8 -33.22 3.16 10.08
N ILE A 9 -32.91 4.32 9.48
CA ILE A 9 -31.62 5.00 9.68
C ILE A 9 -31.71 5.96 10.86
N CYS A 10 -32.51 7.03 10.75
CA CYS A 10 -32.60 8.04 11.83
C CYS A 10 -33.53 7.65 12.98
N LYS A 11 -34.30 6.56 12.86
CA LYS A 11 -35.23 6.04 13.88
C LYS A 11 -36.39 6.96 14.27
N GLN A 12 -36.61 8.06 13.54
CA GLN A 12 -37.74 8.96 13.74
C GLN A 12 -39.01 8.45 13.04
N PHE A 13 -40.17 8.66 13.66
CA PHE A 13 -41.48 8.48 13.02
C PHE A 13 -41.77 9.71 12.15
N LYS A 14 -41.96 9.49 10.86
CA LYS A 14 -42.28 10.54 9.89
C LYS A 14 -43.54 10.15 9.11
N PRO A 15 -44.32 11.13 8.59
CA PRO A 15 -45.46 10.82 7.74
C PRO A 15 -45.01 10.12 6.46
N PHE A 16 -45.88 9.31 5.85
CA PHE A 16 -45.55 8.55 4.62
C PHE A 16 -45.07 9.43 3.45
N SER A 17 -45.42 10.73 3.42
CA SER A 17 -44.93 11.72 2.45
C SER A 17 -43.41 11.92 2.49
N GLU A 18 -42.76 11.63 3.62
CA GLU A 18 -41.30 11.72 3.82
C GLU A 18 -40.54 10.49 3.33
N PHE A 19 -41.24 9.50 2.77
CA PHE A 19 -40.65 8.28 2.23
C PHE A 19 -40.81 8.24 0.71
N ASN A 20 -39.92 7.53 0.03
CA ASN A 20 -40.07 7.27 -1.41
C ASN A 20 -41.04 6.11 -1.62
N GLY A 21 -41.80 6.16 -2.72
CA GLY A 21 -42.66 5.05 -3.11
C GLY A 21 -41.81 3.81 -3.43
N ASN A 22 -42.19 2.67 -2.86
CA ASN A 22 -41.61 1.38 -3.18
C ASN A 22 -42.70 0.32 -3.27
N ALA A 23 -43.12 0.01 -4.50
CA ALA A 23 -44.16 -0.97 -4.78
C ALA A 23 -43.80 -2.40 -4.32
N SER A 24 -42.52 -2.70 -4.06
CA SER A 24 -42.10 -4.00 -3.52
C SER A 24 -42.35 -4.15 -2.02
N CYS A 25 -42.60 -3.06 -1.30
CA CYS A 25 -42.90 -3.08 0.14
C CYS A 25 -44.40 -3.21 0.36
N LYS A 26 -44.81 -3.95 1.40
CA LYS A 26 -46.23 -4.18 1.74
C LYS A 26 -47.02 -2.89 1.95
N ASP A 27 -46.36 -1.84 2.43
CA ASP A 27 -46.94 -0.52 2.66
C ASP A 27 -46.70 0.48 1.53
N GLY A 28 -46.08 0.06 0.42
CA GLY A 28 -45.82 0.92 -0.73
C GLY A 28 -44.74 1.99 -0.52
N HIS A 29 -44.00 1.96 0.60
CA HIS A 29 -43.01 3.00 0.94
C HIS A 29 -41.64 2.41 1.33
N SER A 30 -40.56 3.13 1.04
CA SER A 30 -39.19 2.76 1.43
C SER A 30 -39.04 2.57 2.94
N TYR A 31 -38.02 1.80 3.36
CA TYR A 31 -37.70 1.64 4.79
C TYR A 31 -36.91 2.82 5.39
N THR A 32 -36.41 3.71 4.53
CA THR A 32 -35.60 4.88 4.88
C THR A 32 -36.29 6.15 4.39
N CYS A 33 -36.22 7.24 5.17
CA CYS A 33 -36.82 8.52 4.78
C CYS A 33 -35.96 9.21 3.72
N ARG A 34 -36.56 10.15 2.98
CA ARG A 34 -35.90 10.90 1.89
C ARG A 34 -34.61 11.59 2.30
N GLU A 35 -34.55 12.08 3.54
CA GLU A 35 -33.34 12.70 4.11
C GLU A 35 -32.21 11.70 4.38
N CYS A 36 -32.56 10.45 4.72
CA CYS A 36 -31.59 9.41 5.02
C CYS A 36 -31.24 8.54 3.81
N ILE A 37 -31.84 8.77 2.65
CA ILE A 37 -31.44 8.06 1.43
C ILE A 37 -30.04 8.56 1.06
N PRO A 38 -29.02 7.69 1.13
CA PRO A 38 -27.66 8.10 0.80
C PRO A 38 -27.62 8.50 -0.66
N VAL A 39 -27.06 9.70 -0.90
CA VAL A 39 -26.47 10.20 -2.15
C VAL A 39 -26.93 9.45 -3.41
N THR A 40 -27.86 10.05 -4.14
CA THR A 40 -28.27 9.54 -5.45
C THR A 40 -27.15 9.69 -6.45
N VAL A 41 -26.75 8.58 -7.05
CA VAL A 41 -25.84 8.52 -8.20
C VAL A 41 -26.66 8.84 -9.45
N PHE A 42 -26.45 10.02 -10.05
CA PHE A 42 -27.09 10.40 -11.31
C PHE A 42 -26.24 9.93 -12.49
N ARG A 43 -26.86 9.21 -13.43
CA ARG A 43 -26.25 8.89 -14.72
C ARG A 43 -26.71 9.91 -15.75
N GLU A 44 -25.76 10.63 -16.32
CA GLU A 44 -25.96 11.41 -17.54
C GLU A 44 -25.51 10.57 -18.74
N GLY A 45 -26.46 10.23 -19.62
CA GLY A 45 -26.21 9.52 -20.89
C GLY A 45 -26.79 8.10 -20.95
N SER A 46 -27.24 7.70 -22.14
CA SER A 46 -27.84 6.40 -22.46
C SER A 46 -26.83 5.32 -22.89
N GLY A 47 -25.52 5.56 -22.71
CA GLY A 47 -24.46 4.65 -23.09
C GLY A 47 -23.98 3.73 -21.94
N PRO A 48 -23.29 2.62 -22.26
CA PRO A 48 -22.65 1.74 -21.27
C PRO A 48 -21.48 2.42 -20.53
N PHE A 49 -20.99 3.54 -21.06
CA PHE A 49 -20.03 4.45 -20.42
C PHE A 49 -20.77 5.77 -20.16
N GLY A 50 -21.44 5.86 -19.01
CA GLY A 50 -22.16 7.05 -18.61
C GLY A 50 -21.27 7.97 -17.78
N HIS A 51 -21.51 9.28 -17.88
CA HIS A 51 -21.00 10.22 -16.90
C HIS A 51 -21.80 10.05 -15.61
N VAL A 52 -21.11 9.84 -14.50
CA VAL A 52 -21.73 9.61 -13.21
C VAL A 52 -21.47 10.81 -12.31
N LYS A 53 -22.53 11.53 -11.95
CA LYS A 53 -22.47 12.60 -10.95
C LYS A 53 -22.92 12.04 -9.60
N LEU A 54 -22.05 12.15 -8.60
CA LEU A 54 -22.41 11.90 -7.22
C LEU A 54 -23.04 13.16 -6.65
N LEU A 55 -24.35 13.13 -6.41
CA LEU A 55 -25.06 14.28 -5.85
C LEU A 55 -25.55 13.97 -4.43
N TYR A 56 -25.14 14.78 -3.47
CA TYR A 56 -25.76 14.83 -2.15
C TYR A 56 -27.02 15.68 -2.21
N LYS A 57 -28.13 15.18 -1.66
CA LYS A 57 -29.38 15.92 -1.61
C LYS A 57 -29.61 16.45 -0.20
N LYS A 58 -29.88 17.75 -0.07
CA LYS A 58 -30.29 18.39 1.18
C LYS A 58 -31.55 19.23 0.91
N GLY A 59 -32.70 18.76 1.41
CA GLY A 59 -33.98 19.37 1.08
C GLY A 59 -34.34 19.23 -0.40
N THR A 60 -34.60 20.35 -1.08
CA THR A 60 -34.86 20.42 -2.53
C THR A 60 -33.60 20.66 -3.35
N GLU A 61 -32.46 20.89 -2.71
CA GLU A 61 -31.19 21.22 -3.37
C GLU A 61 -30.31 19.99 -3.56
N TYR A 62 -29.50 20.01 -4.62
CA TYR A 62 -28.51 19.00 -4.96
C TYR A 62 -27.12 19.61 -4.95
N TYR A 63 -26.18 18.93 -4.30
CA TYR A 63 -24.80 19.34 -4.12
C TYR A 63 -23.91 18.32 -4.82
N LEU A 64 -23.12 18.75 -5.80
CA LEU A 64 -22.17 17.90 -6.48
C LEU A 64 -21.03 17.52 -5.53
N LEU A 65 -20.93 16.24 -5.21
CA LEU A 65 -19.83 15.68 -4.42
C LEU A 65 -18.65 15.26 -5.30
N GLY A 66 -18.91 14.88 -6.55
CA GLY A 66 -17.89 14.44 -7.49
C GLY A 66 -18.47 13.99 -8.83
N GLU A 67 -17.61 13.97 -9.83
CA GLU A 67 -17.92 13.56 -11.21
C GLU A 67 -16.99 12.43 -11.61
N VAL A 68 -17.54 11.36 -12.17
CA VAL A 68 -16.76 10.21 -12.63
C VAL A 68 -17.11 9.95 -14.09
N ASN A 69 -16.12 10.07 -14.97
CA ASN A 69 -16.24 9.76 -16.39
C ASN A 69 -15.85 8.30 -16.66
N GLY A 70 -16.58 7.61 -17.54
CA GLY A 70 -16.13 6.33 -18.12
C GLY A 70 -16.33 5.08 -17.27
N CYS A 71 -17.20 5.12 -16.25
CA CYS A 71 -17.43 3.96 -15.38
C CYS A 71 -18.16 2.82 -16.13
N ARG A 72 -17.50 1.67 -16.33
CA ARG A 72 -18.12 0.47 -16.93
C ARG A 72 -18.85 -0.31 -15.86
N ILE A 73 -20.18 -0.31 -15.91
CA ILE A 73 -21.00 -0.99 -14.90
C ILE A 73 -21.31 -2.39 -15.40
N ASP A 74 -20.63 -3.39 -14.83
CA ASP A 74 -20.86 -4.79 -15.16
C ASP A 74 -22.21 -5.26 -14.58
N LYS A 75 -23.05 -5.85 -15.43
CA LYS A 75 -24.39 -6.36 -15.05
C LYS A 75 -24.33 -7.67 -14.27
N THR A 76 -23.14 -8.25 -14.06
CA THR A 76 -22.97 -9.60 -13.50
C THR A 76 -22.77 -9.66 -11.98
N PHE A 77 -22.65 -8.54 -11.27
CA PHE A 77 -22.61 -8.57 -9.81
C PHE A 77 -24.01 -8.80 -9.22
N PRO A 78 -24.22 -9.85 -8.40
CA PRO A 78 -25.54 -10.23 -7.91
C PRO A 78 -26.06 -9.19 -6.92
N TYR A 79 -26.97 -8.37 -7.44
CA TYR A 79 -27.76 -7.40 -6.71
C TYR A 79 -28.67 -8.13 -5.71
N LYS A 80 -28.35 -8.07 -4.41
CA LYS A 80 -29.30 -8.42 -3.34
C LYS A 80 -29.25 -7.39 -2.20
N ASN A 81 -30.25 -6.52 -2.22
CA ASN A 81 -30.92 -5.88 -1.10
C ASN A 81 -30.07 -5.50 0.12
N ASN A 82 -29.69 -4.23 0.21
CA ASN A 82 -30.17 -3.29 1.23
C ASN A 82 -29.41 -1.98 1.07
N GLY A 83 -30.13 -0.89 0.79
CA GLY A 83 -29.59 0.41 0.42
C GLY A 83 -28.71 1.06 1.49
N ALA A 84 -27.43 0.75 1.43
CA ALA A 84 -26.32 1.48 2.00
C ALA A 84 -25.20 1.45 0.95
N TYR A 85 -25.09 2.52 0.16
CA TYR A 85 -23.82 2.80 -0.50
C TYR A 85 -22.87 3.23 0.61
N TYR A 86 -22.05 2.29 1.08
CA TYR A 86 -20.76 2.67 1.65
C TYR A 86 -20.01 3.41 0.55
N ALA A 87 -19.43 4.56 0.88
CA ALA A 87 -18.45 5.21 0.04
C ALA A 87 -17.48 4.12 -0.46
N CYS A 88 -17.48 3.95 -1.78
CA CYS A 88 -17.01 2.74 -2.41
C CYS A 88 -15.53 2.52 -2.07
N GLU A 89 -15.16 1.36 -1.54
CA GLU A 89 -13.75 0.90 -1.58
C GLU A 89 -13.26 0.79 -3.04
N GLU A 90 -14.16 0.75 -4.03
CA GLU A 90 -13.80 0.87 -5.46
C GLU A 90 -13.61 2.32 -5.94
N TYR A 91 -13.96 3.34 -5.15
CA TYR A 91 -13.60 4.73 -5.47
C TYR A 91 -12.07 4.92 -5.45
N TYR A 92 -11.34 4.00 -4.80
CA TYR A 92 -9.88 3.96 -4.78
C TYR A 92 -9.25 3.03 -5.83
N LYS A 93 -10.03 2.25 -6.57
CA LYS A 93 -9.51 1.32 -7.60
C LYS A 93 -9.67 1.81 -9.04
N LEU A 94 -10.55 2.78 -9.31
CA LEU A 94 -10.84 3.25 -10.67
C LEU A 94 -9.90 4.36 -11.19
N GLU A 95 -8.95 4.84 -10.38
CA GLU A 95 -7.99 5.89 -10.76
C GLU A 95 -6.66 5.36 -11.36
N SER A 96 -6.52 4.04 -11.56
CA SER A 96 -5.26 3.45 -12.05
C SER A 96 -4.93 3.79 -13.52
N ASP A 97 -5.93 4.17 -14.33
CA ASP A 97 -5.81 4.19 -15.79
C ASP A 97 -5.93 5.58 -16.45
N SER A 98 -6.12 6.66 -15.67
CA SER A 98 -6.21 8.01 -16.25
C SER A 98 -4.83 8.65 -16.39
N LYS A 99 -4.44 8.96 -17.64
CA LYS A 99 -3.19 9.64 -18.00
C LYS A 99 -3.19 11.14 -17.64
N PHE A 100 -4.26 11.64 -16.99
CA PHE A 100 -4.45 13.02 -16.61
C PHE A 100 -5.15 13.13 -15.24
N GLY A 101 -4.34 13.17 -14.17
CA GLY A 101 -4.49 14.20 -13.13
C GLY A 101 -5.48 14.00 -11.99
N VAL A 102 -6.02 12.80 -11.74
CA VAL A 102 -6.62 12.49 -10.42
C VAL A 102 -5.67 11.56 -9.69
N GLY A 103 -5.10 12.06 -8.60
CA GLY A 103 -3.87 11.54 -7.99
C GLY A 103 -4.03 10.11 -7.49
N LYS A 104 -3.21 9.19 -8.02
CA LYS A 104 -3.12 7.82 -7.53
C LYS A 104 -2.90 7.81 -6.01
N TRP A 105 -3.56 6.90 -5.31
CA TRP A 105 -3.41 6.68 -3.86
C TRP A 105 -2.69 5.36 -3.59
N LYS A 106 -1.92 5.30 -2.50
CA LYS A 106 -1.20 4.11 -2.06
C LYS A 106 -1.27 3.98 -0.54
N GLN A 107 -1.36 2.74 -0.05
CA GLN A 107 -1.33 2.46 1.39
C GLN A 107 0.12 2.39 1.88
N CYS A 108 0.46 3.19 2.88
CA CYS A 108 1.79 3.14 3.51
C CYS A 108 1.95 1.85 4.33
N GLY A 109 3.01 1.08 4.06
CA GLY A 109 3.31 -0.16 4.78
C GLY A 109 3.80 0.01 6.22
N PHE A 110 4.03 1.24 6.68
CA PHE A 110 4.47 1.54 8.06
C PHE A 110 3.33 2.10 8.92
N CYS A 111 2.62 3.14 8.45
CA CYS A 111 1.52 3.74 9.21
C CYS A 111 0.13 3.24 8.81
N GLU A 112 0.03 2.37 7.80
CA GLU A 112 -1.20 1.73 7.29
C GLU A 112 -2.26 2.70 6.72
N LYS A 113 -1.94 3.99 6.60
CA LYS A 113 -2.83 5.01 6.02
C LYS A 113 -2.69 5.07 4.49
N TYR A 114 -3.80 5.32 3.82
CA TYR A 114 -3.83 5.68 2.41
C TYR A 114 -3.42 7.14 2.23
N LYS A 115 -2.48 7.38 1.31
CA LYS A 115 -1.93 8.70 1.00
C LYS A 115 -1.80 8.87 -0.52
N PRO A 116 -1.77 10.11 -1.03
CA PRO A 116 -1.46 10.37 -2.43
C PRO A 116 -0.07 9.82 -2.78
N ILE A 117 0.13 9.31 -3.99
CA ILE A 117 1.43 8.81 -4.46
C ILE A 117 2.53 9.88 -4.40
N THR A 118 2.18 11.17 -4.46
CA THR A 118 3.14 12.28 -4.26
C THR A 118 3.74 12.32 -2.85
N GLU A 119 3.18 11.58 -1.89
CA GLU A 119 3.75 11.39 -0.54
C GLU A 119 4.65 10.15 -0.44
N PHE A 120 5.06 9.56 -1.57
CA PHE A 120 5.96 8.42 -1.66
C PHE A 120 7.11 8.76 -2.61
N GLU A 121 8.33 8.35 -2.28
CA GLU A 121 9.47 8.44 -3.21
C GLU A 121 9.32 7.43 -4.36
N GLU A 122 9.88 7.75 -5.52
CA GLU A 122 9.96 6.84 -6.66
C GLU A 122 10.98 5.72 -6.35
N ASP A 123 10.58 4.47 -6.56
CA ASP A 123 11.39 3.27 -6.30
C ASP A 123 11.18 2.28 -7.44
N ASP A 124 12.17 2.16 -8.32
CA ASP A 124 12.14 1.31 -9.52
C ASP A 124 12.29 -0.18 -9.21
N GLU A 125 12.61 -0.54 -7.96
CA GLU A 125 12.62 -1.93 -7.49
C GLU A 125 11.20 -2.41 -7.15
N GLN A 126 10.24 -1.52 -6.94
CA GLN A 126 8.83 -1.88 -6.67
C GLN A 126 8.02 -2.01 -7.95
N ASN A 127 7.07 -2.95 -7.96
CA ASN A 127 6.18 -3.20 -9.11
C ASN A 127 5.34 -1.98 -9.50
N ASP A 128 5.04 -1.09 -8.55
CA ASP A 128 4.26 0.12 -8.79
C ASP A 128 5.12 1.39 -8.96
N GLY A 129 6.45 1.26 -8.88
CA GLY A 129 7.39 2.36 -9.07
C GLY A 129 7.51 3.32 -7.87
N TYR A 130 6.97 2.97 -6.70
CA TYR A 130 6.99 3.85 -5.52
C TYR A 130 7.33 3.08 -4.23
N SER A 131 8.06 3.75 -3.33
CA SER A 131 8.48 3.24 -2.02
C SER A 131 7.32 2.62 -1.25
N ARG A 132 7.59 1.55 -0.49
CA ARG A 132 6.57 0.86 0.32
C ARG A 132 6.02 1.73 1.45
N ILE A 133 6.73 2.78 1.84
CA ILE A 133 6.36 3.67 2.95
C ILE A 133 6.27 5.12 2.47
N CYS A 134 5.46 5.95 3.15
CA CYS A 134 5.36 7.36 2.80
C CYS A 134 6.56 8.15 3.34
N ASN A 135 6.85 9.30 2.74
CA ASN A 135 8.01 10.14 3.05
C ASN A 135 8.11 10.48 4.56
N GLN A 136 6.98 10.74 5.21
CA GLN A 136 6.92 10.99 6.66
C GLN A 136 7.39 9.79 7.50
N CYS A 137 7.06 8.58 7.07
CA CYS A 137 7.50 7.35 7.76
C CYS A 137 8.94 7.00 7.42
N GLU A 138 9.42 7.37 6.24
CA GLU A 138 10.79 7.16 5.80
C GLU A 138 11.81 7.99 6.60
N GLU A 139 11.48 9.23 6.93
CA GLU A 139 12.28 10.05 7.85
C GLU A 139 12.43 9.37 9.21
N VAL A 140 11.33 8.84 9.75
CA VAL A 140 11.29 8.12 11.03
C VAL A 140 12.11 6.82 10.96
N GLU A 141 11.98 6.05 9.89
CA GLU A 141 12.77 4.82 9.70
C GLU A 141 14.26 5.13 9.58
N THR A 142 14.62 6.17 8.85
CA THR A 142 16.02 6.63 8.70
C THR A 142 16.63 7.04 10.03
N GLU A 143 15.88 7.78 10.86
CA GLU A 143 16.34 8.15 12.21
C GLU A 143 16.47 6.92 13.12
N ASN A 144 15.51 6.00 13.08
CA ASN A 144 15.57 4.75 13.85
C ASN A 144 16.76 3.88 13.43
N ARG A 145 17.04 3.78 12.13
CA ARG A 145 18.21 3.09 11.58
C ARG A 145 19.52 3.74 12.04
N LYS A 146 19.58 5.07 12.07
CA LYS A 146 20.74 5.80 12.62
C LYS A 146 20.95 5.51 14.11
N LYS A 147 19.90 5.61 14.93
CA LYS A 147 19.95 5.30 16.37
C LYS A 147 20.37 3.84 16.63
N TYR A 148 19.87 2.91 15.83
CA TYR A 148 20.25 1.50 15.89
C TYR A 148 21.74 1.30 15.57
N ASN A 149 22.24 1.93 14.50
CA ASN A 149 23.65 1.87 14.12
C ASN A 149 24.57 2.50 15.18
N GLU A 150 24.18 3.63 15.77
CA GLU A 150 24.92 4.27 16.87
C GLU A 150 24.95 3.39 18.12
N LYS A 151 23.83 2.73 18.44
CA LYS A 151 23.76 1.77 19.55
C LYS A 151 24.71 0.60 19.31
N ILE A 152 24.69 0.02 18.12
CA ILE A 152 25.60 -1.06 17.74
C ILE A 152 27.05 -0.63 17.86
N ALA A 153 27.40 0.57 17.36
CA ALA A 153 28.76 1.10 17.42
C ALA A 153 29.22 1.29 18.88
N ARG A 154 28.34 1.81 19.75
CA ARG A 154 28.61 2.01 21.18
C ARG A 154 28.77 0.69 21.94
N GLU A 155 27.94 -0.30 21.63
CA GLU A 155 27.97 -1.63 22.26
C GLU A 155 29.06 -2.54 21.68
N GLY A 156 29.82 -2.06 20.68
CA GLY A 156 30.86 -2.84 20.00
C GLY A 156 30.29 -4.05 19.25
N LEU A 157 28.99 -4.02 18.91
CA LEU A 157 28.27 -5.21 18.50
C LEU A 157 28.68 -5.66 17.09
N TYR A 158 28.76 -4.80 16.07
CA TYR A 158 29.24 -5.18 14.74
C TYR A 158 29.42 -3.96 13.82
N CYS A 159 30.39 -3.99 12.92
CA CYS A 159 30.46 -3.05 11.81
C CYS A 159 30.46 -3.86 10.52
N THR A 160 29.29 -4.05 9.92
CA THR A 160 29.16 -4.83 8.69
C THR A 160 29.78 -4.04 7.54
N TYR A 161 31.09 -4.21 7.35
CA TYR A 161 31.76 -3.74 6.14
C TYR A 161 31.48 -4.75 5.03
N PHE A 162 30.73 -4.31 4.01
CA PHE A 162 30.65 -5.03 2.74
C PHE A 162 31.98 -4.86 2.00
N THR A 163 32.99 -5.62 2.39
CA THR A 163 34.22 -5.72 1.61
C THR A 163 34.06 -6.78 0.54
N TYR A 164 33.89 -6.29 -0.67
CA TYR A 164 33.94 -7.06 -1.90
C TYR A 164 35.39 -7.48 -2.18
N TYR A 165 35.73 -8.75 -1.97
CA TYR A 165 37.00 -9.31 -2.43
C TYR A 165 36.74 -10.41 -3.45
N ARG A 166 37.60 -10.47 -4.48
CA ARG A 166 37.66 -11.62 -5.38
C ARG A 166 38.28 -12.78 -4.62
N ASP A 167 37.72 -13.97 -4.77
CA ASP A 167 38.43 -15.20 -4.38
C ASP A 167 39.77 -15.31 -5.14
N ALA A 168 40.64 -16.24 -4.71
CA ALA A 168 41.94 -16.45 -5.34
C ALA A 168 41.84 -16.83 -6.84
N GLU A 169 40.65 -17.26 -7.29
CA GLU A 169 40.34 -17.66 -8.65
C GLU A 169 39.73 -16.50 -9.48
N GLY A 170 39.41 -15.36 -8.85
CA GLY A 170 38.81 -14.20 -9.48
C GLY A 170 37.31 -14.30 -9.75
N THR A 171 36.62 -15.33 -9.26
CA THR A 171 35.29 -15.74 -9.74
C THR A 171 34.11 -15.36 -8.86
N GLY A 172 34.33 -15.08 -7.58
CA GLY A 172 33.26 -14.82 -6.61
C GLY A 172 33.40 -13.47 -5.88
N TRP A 173 32.26 -12.83 -5.63
CA TRP A 173 32.15 -11.76 -4.63
C TRP A 173 31.57 -12.35 -3.35
N HIS A 174 32.20 -12.05 -2.21
CA HIS A 174 31.77 -12.55 -0.91
C HIS A 174 31.41 -11.41 0.05
N ASN A 175 30.30 -11.58 0.77
CA ASN A 175 29.94 -10.71 1.88
C ASN A 175 30.51 -11.29 3.18
N VAL A 176 31.28 -10.48 3.90
CA VAL A 176 31.85 -10.81 5.21
C VAL A 176 31.30 -9.86 6.26
N ASN A 177 30.89 -10.40 7.40
CA ASN A 177 30.57 -9.59 8.57
C ASN A 177 31.84 -9.48 9.42
N VAL A 178 32.35 -8.27 9.64
CA VAL A 178 33.54 -8.03 10.45
C VAL A 178 33.12 -7.34 11.75
N LYS A 179 33.64 -7.80 12.89
CA LYS A 179 33.48 -7.10 14.16
C LYS A 179 34.38 -5.87 14.21
N ALA A 180 34.09 -4.95 15.14
CA ALA A 180 34.92 -3.76 15.35
C ALA A 180 36.38 -4.09 15.73
N ASP A 181 36.63 -5.27 16.30
CA ASP A 181 37.97 -5.79 16.63
C ASP A 181 38.70 -6.47 15.45
N GLY A 182 38.12 -6.45 14.25
CA GLY A 182 38.66 -7.11 13.05
C GLY A 182 38.30 -8.59 12.94
N THR A 183 37.55 -9.17 13.88
CA THR A 183 37.15 -10.58 13.81
C THR A 183 36.11 -10.80 12.72
N VAL A 184 36.45 -11.62 11.72
CA VAL A 184 35.49 -12.07 10.69
C VAL A 184 34.52 -13.09 11.28
N LEU A 185 33.25 -12.72 11.36
CA LEU A 185 32.16 -13.64 11.70
C LEU A 185 31.87 -14.52 10.49
N ARG A 186 31.70 -15.84 10.74
CA ARG A 186 31.56 -16.89 9.72
C ARG A 186 30.84 -16.40 8.46
N ASN A 187 31.51 -16.54 7.31
CA ASN A 187 30.93 -16.35 5.98
C ASN A 187 29.62 -17.14 5.89
N SER A 188 28.49 -16.44 5.92
CA SER A 188 27.29 -16.91 5.24
C SER A 188 27.59 -16.78 3.75
N ALA A 189 28.25 -17.80 3.20
CA ALA A 189 28.49 -17.89 1.77
C ALA A 189 27.14 -17.90 1.06
N ILE A 190 26.67 -16.73 0.60
CA ILE A 190 25.59 -16.66 -0.37
C ILE A 190 26.24 -16.99 -1.70
N VAL A 191 26.43 -18.29 -1.95
CA VAL A 191 26.71 -18.74 -3.30
C VAL A 191 25.39 -18.70 -4.05
N LYS A 192 25.08 -17.59 -4.73
CA LYS A 192 24.19 -17.67 -5.89
C LYS A 192 24.96 -18.45 -6.96
N GLN A 193 25.01 -19.78 -6.84
CA GLN A 193 25.38 -20.62 -7.97
C GLN A 193 24.26 -20.44 -8.99
N SER A 194 24.55 -19.76 -10.10
CA SER A 194 23.83 -20.03 -11.33
C SER A 194 23.84 -21.54 -11.51
N ARG A 195 22.66 -22.13 -11.74
CA ARG A 195 22.46 -23.58 -11.94
C ARG A 195 23.45 -24.12 -12.98
N ASN A 196 24.63 -24.59 -12.55
CA ASN A 196 25.40 -25.66 -13.18
C ASN A 196 26.74 -25.86 -12.44
N LYS A 197 26.91 -27.10 -11.97
CA LYS A 197 28.12 -27.73 -11.39
C LYS A 197 28.45 -27.35 -9.94
N GLN A 198 28.06 -28.25 -9.03
CA GLN A 198 28.59 -28.33 -7.67
C GLN A 198 30.01 -28.92 -7.71
N THR A 199 30.99 -28.17 -7.19
CA THR A 199 32.18 -28.76 -6.57
C THR A 199 32.26 -28.25 -5.13
N PRO A 200 32.39 -29.13 -4.12
CA PRO A 200 32.58 -28.71 -2.73
C PRO A 200 33.95 -28.05 -2.57
N ILE A 201 33.99 -26.91 -1.88
CA ILE A 201 35.22 -26.21 -1.52
C ILE A 201 35.98 -27.08 -0.50
N SER A 202 37.20 -27.50 -0.84
CA SER A 202 38.04 -28.29 0.06
C SER A 202 38.57 -27.42 1.21
N SER A 203 38.43 -27.92 2.44
CA SER A 203 38.66 -27.24 3.72
C SER A 203 40.12 -27.03 4.14
N SER A 204 41.09 -26.99 3.22
CA SER A 204 42.52 -27.08 3.58
C SER A 204 43.33 -25.77 3.61
N GLN A 205 42.80 -24.63 3.18
CA GLN A 205 43.52 -23.36 3.40
C GLN A 205 43.25 -22.83 4.81
N SER A 206 44.27 -22.92 5.68
CA SER A 206 44.15 -22.51 7.07
C SER A 206 43.70 -21.05 7.16
N LYS A 207 42.60 -20.80 7.89
CA LYS A 207 42.05 -19.46 8.20
C LYS A 207 43.11 -18.43 8.64
N ARG A 208 44.25 -18.87 9.18
CA ARG A 208 45.35 -18.00 9.63
C ARG A 208 46.14 -17.37 8.48
N GLY A 209 46.32 -18.07 7.35
CA GLY A 209 47.04 -17.52 6.19
C GLY A 209 46.28 -16.38 5.52
N PHE A 210 44.96 -16.58 5.36
CA PHE A 210 44.05 -15.59 4.77
C PHE A 210 43.89 -14.33 5.64
N LEU A 211 43.85 -14.48 6.97
CA LEU A 211 43.79 -13.34 7.91
C LEU A 211 45.05 -12.47 7.88
N ARG A 212 46.25 -13.04 7.65
CA ARG A 212 47.48 -12.23 7.51
C ARG A 212 47.44 -11.35 6.27
N GLN A 213 47.08 -11.90 5.11
CA GLN A 213 47.03 -11.13 3.86
C GLN A 213 46.06 -9.95 3.94
N ILE A 214 44.89 -10.10 4.57
CA ILE A 214 43.95 -8.99 4.76
C ILE A 214 44.54 -7.93 5.69
N MET A 215 45.14 -8.33 6.82
CA MET A 215 45.69 -7.38 7.78
C MET A 215 46.92 -6.64 7.25
N ASP A 216 47.71 -7.25 6.37
CA ASP A 216 48.86 -6.60 5.74
C ASP A 216 48.42 -5.53 4.72
N ILE A 217 47.31 -5.76 3.98
CA ILE A 217 46.70 -4.76 3.09
C ILE A 217 46.21 -3.52 3.86
N PHE A 218 45.75 -3.69 5.11
CA PHE A 218 45.32 -2.58 5.96
C PHE A 218 46.46 -1.84 6.68
N LYS A 219 47.66 -2.42 6.76
CA LYS A 219 48.83 -1.77 7.38
C LYS A 219 49.61 -0.87 6.43
N GLU A 220 49.44 -1.06 5.12
CA GLU A 220 50.11 -0.28 4.07
C GLU A 220 49.28 0.94 3.60
N ARG A 221 48.15 1.22 4.26
CA ARG A 221 47.32 2.42 4.09
C ARG A 221 47.31 3.26 5.35
#